data_AF-A0A820LA67-F1
#
_entry.id   AF-A0A820LA67-F1
#
_cell.length_a   1.000
_cell.length_b   1.000
_cell.length_c   1.000
_cell.angle_alpha   90.00
_cell.angle_beta   90.00
_cell.angle_gamma   90.00
#
_symmetry.space_group_name_H-M   'P 1'
#
loop_
_entity.id
_entity.type
_entity.pdbx_description
1 polymer ?
#
loop_
_entity_poly.entity_id
_entity_poly.type
_entity_poly.pdbx_seq_one_letter_code
_entity_poly.pdbx_strand_id
1 'polypeptide(L)'
;SAEDWADIRSDSMTLIGTNVNVTQQTITEKKKSLNNLPVYIRSPTSSHTETKFLKGTMIDENRNLVKVIDKDISKEPVYLTVPANDIIYEDEPFQSKYYVNFTYETTDAVYLSYLRSNLNWKTRYQLSLFEESKSPIIIAMADIRNDGKSRIDVEHAELLGGDINLRMFEQHRSERYEAREHAVMYSISHAQLSTGSPPPSVSRGEEVAGLYVFSINQPFSIDA
;
A
#
# COMPACT_ATOMS: atom_id res chain seq x y z
N SER A 1 11.59 8.05 -3.45
CA SER A 1 12.23 7.35 -4.59
C SER A 1 11.17 6.58 -5.39
N ALA A 2 11.50 5.99 -6.55
CA ALA A 2 10.55 5.12 -7.28
C ALA A 2 10.12 3.89 -6.46
N GLU A 3 10.96 3.47 -5.50
CA GLU A 3 10.70 2.32 -4.64
C GLU A 3 9.65 2.65 -3.56
N ASP A 4 9.60 3.89 -3.08
CA ASP A 4 8.64 4.35 -2.07
C ASP A 4 7.18 4.29 -2.55
N TRP A 5 6.97 4.27 -3.87
CA TRP A 5 5.67 4.13 -4.51
C TRP A 5 5.21 2.67 -4.60
N ALA A 6 6.13 1.70 -4.52
CA ALA A 6 5.77 0.28 -4.53
C ALA A 6 5.02 -0.15 -3.27
N ASP A 7 5.23 0.57 -2.16
CA ASP A 7 4.59 0.32 -0.88
C ASP A 7 3.20 0.97 -0.76
N ILE A 8 2.76 1.74 -1.77
CA ILE A 8 1.47 2.42 -1.77
C ILE A 8 0.43 1.56 -2.48
N ARG A 9 -0.73 1.40 -1.84
CA ARG A 9 -1.86 0.72 -2.44
C ARG A 9 -2.56 1.63 -3.45
N SER A 10 -2.58 1.22 -4.72
CA SER A 10 -3.19 2.02 -5.81
C SER A 10 -4.69 2.28 -5.63
N ASP A 11 -5.41 1.40 -4.93
CA ASP A 11 -6.84 1.53 -4.65
C ASP A 11 -7.17 2.49 -3.49
N SER A 12 -6.15 3.06 -2.85
CA SER A 12 -6.30 3.91 -1.67
C SER A 12 -5.97 5.39 -1.89
N MET A 13 -5.56 5.75 -3.10
CA MET A 13 -5.16 7.12 -3.43
C MET A 13 -6.36 8.03 -3.59
N THR A 14 -6.34 9.19 -2.94
CA THR A 14 -7.34 10.26 -3.08
C THR A 14 -6.69 11.64 -2.97
N LEU A 15 -7.33 12.66 -3.55
CA LEU A 15 -6.92 14.05 -3.39
C LEU A 15 -7.69 14.69 -2.24
N ILE A 16 -6.99 15.44 -1.40
CA ILE A 16 -7.57 16.19 -0.29
C ILE A 16 -7.11 17.66 -0.34
N GLY A 17 -7.97 18.56 0.11
CA GLY A 17 -7.72 19.99 0.20
C GLY A 17 -9.03 20.75 0.42
N THR A 18 -8.95 22.00 0.87
CA THR A 18 -10.11 22.79 1.34
C THR A 18 -11.15 23.01 0.24
N ASN A 19 -10.71 23.30 -0.98
CA ASN A 19 -11.58 23.50 -2.15
C ASN A 19 -11.18 22.60 -3.31
N VAL A 20 -11.01 21.30 -3.06
CA VAL A 20 -10.68 20.32 -4.11
C VAL A 20 -11.94 19.57 -4.52
N ASN A 21 -12.45 19.85 -5.72
CA ASN A 21 -13.58 19.13 -6.29
C ASN A 21 -13.06 18.11 -7.33
N VAL A 22 -12.98 16.83 -6.94
CA VAL A 22 -12.60 15.75 -7.85
C VAL A 22 -13.81 15.35 -8.70
N THR A 23 -13.76 15.65 -9.99
CA THR A 23 -14.83 15.33 -10.94
C THR A 23 -14.71 13.93 -11.53
N GLN A 24 -13.48 13.40 -11.62
CA GLN A 24 -13.23 12.04 -12.08
C GLN A 24 -11.97 11.47 -11.45
N GLN A 25 -12.05 10.21 -11.02
CA GLN A 25 -10.89 9.38 -10.67
C GLN A 25 -10.91 8.12 -11.52
N THR A 26 -9.78 7.75 -12.12
CA THR A 26 -9.67 6.55 -12.94
C THR A 26 -8.38 5.81 -12.63
N ILE A 27 -8.51 4.53 -12.29
CA ILE A 27 -7.39 3.62 -12.11
C ILE A 27 -7.21 2.85 -13.42
N THR A 28 -6.05 2.99 -14.05
CA THR A 28 -5.73 2.31 -15.30
C THR A 28 -4.57 1.36 -15.05
N GLU A 29 -4.81 0.08 -15.28
CA GLU A 29 -3.74 -0.90 -15.40
C GLU A 29 -3.14 -0.83 -16.80
N LYS A 30 -1.84 -0.54 -16.90
CA LYS A 30 -1.08 -0.72 -18.12
C LYS A 30 -0.19 -1.94 -17.96
N LYS A 31 -0.59 -3.02 -18.63
CA LYS A 31 0.21 -4.22 -18.81
C LYS A 31 0.68 -4.28 -20.27
N LYS A 32 1.97 -4.50 -20.49
CA LYS A 32 2.45 -4.78 -21.84
C LYS A 32 1.98 -6.20 -22.20
N SER A 33 1.21 -6.31 -23.28
CA SER A 33 0.68 -7.59 -23.71
C SER A 33 1.81 -8.57 -23.99
N LEU A 34 1.63 -9.82 -23.57
CA LEU A 34 2.53 -10.91 -23.88
C LEU A 34 2.23 -11.54 -25.24
N ASN A 35 1.19 -11.07 -25.94
CA ASN A 35 0.85 -11.55 -27.28
C ASN A 35 1.98 -11.26 -28.29
N ASN A 36 2.19 -12.19 -29.21
CA ASN A 36 3.25 -12.24 -30.19
C ASN A 36 4.68 -12.38 -29.63
N LEU A 37 4.83 -12.59 -28.32
CA LEU A 37 6.15 -12.87 -27.74
C LEU A 37 6.56 -14.33 -27.94
N PRO A 38 7.86 -14.59 -28.13
CA PRO A 38 8.38 -15.95 -28.11
C PRO A 38 8.29 -16.52 -26.70
N VAL A 39 7.84 -17.77 -26.62
CA VAL A 39 7.72 -18.54 -25.39
C VAL A 39 8.24 -19.95 -25.61
N TYR A 40 8.72 -20.58 -24.55
CA TYR A 40 9.00 -22.00 -24.51
C TYR A 40 7.88 -22.69 -23.75
N ILE A 41 7.32 -23.75 -24.32
CA ILE A 41 6.29 -24.54 -23.65
C ILE A 41 6.81 -25.94 -23.41
N ARG A 42 6.41 -26.56 -22.31
CA ARG A 42 6.71 -27.97 -22.09
C ARG A 42 6.05 -28.81 -23.20
N SER A 43 6.84 -29.67 -23.85
CA SER A 43 6.34 -30.56 -24.89
C SER A 43 5.32 -31.53 -24.30
N PRO A 44 4.15 -31.76 -24.94
CA PRO A 44 3.20 -32.79 -24.54
C PRO A 44 3.79 -34.21 -24.52
N THR A 45 4.88 -34.44 -25.25
CA THR A 45 5.59 -35.72 -25.31
C THR A 45 6.70 -35.84 -24.26
N SER A 46 6.84 -34.87 -23.35
CA SER A 46 7.81 -34.92 -22.26
C SER A 46 7.48 -36.09 -21.32
N SER A 47 8.51 -36.85 -20.93
CA SER A 47 8.38 -37.90 -19.92
C SER A 47 8.75 -37.37 -18.53
N HIS A 48 8.58 -38.20 -17.49
CA HIS A 48 9.07 -37.88 -16.15
C HIS A 48 10.60 -37.81 -16.06
N THR A 49 11.33 -38.38 -17.03
CA THR A 49 12.79 -38.44 -17.02
C THR A 49 13.45 -37.44 -17.96
N GLU A 50 12.72 -36.90 -18.94
CA GLU A 50 13.26 -35.95 -19.92
C GLU A 50 12.20 -34.87 -20.23
N THR A 51 12.47 -33.64 -19.74
CA THR A 51 11.61 -32.49 -20.02
C THR A 51 12.08 -31.83 -21.30
N LYS A 52 11.24 -31.88 -22.34
CA LYS A 52 11.51 -31.22 -23.62
C LYS A 52 10.70 -29.94 -23.70
N PHE A 53 11.30 -28.89 -24.24
CA PHE A 53 10.63 -27.61 -24.46
C PHE A 53 10.53 -27.31 -25.95
N LEU A 54 9.38 -26.79 -26.35
CA LEU A 54 9.10 -26.38 -27.72
C LEU A 54 9.04 -24.86 -27.78
N LYS A 55 9.71 -24.26 -28.77
CA LYS A 55 9.60 -22.83 -29.02
C LYS A 55 8.26 -22.54 -29.72
N GLY A 56 7.54 -21.56 -29.20
CA GLY A 56 6.27 -21.11 -29.74
C GLY A 56 6.13 -19.59 -29.66
N THR A 57 4.98 -19.12 -30.11
CA THR A 57 4.58 -17.71 -30.05
C THR A 57 3.27 -17.61 -29.30
N MET A 58 3.20 -16.78 -28.26
CA MET A 58 1.96 -16.51 -27.55
C MET A 58 0.97 -15.81 -28.49
N ILE A 59 -0.20 -16.38 -28.69
CA ILE A 59 -1.27 -15.81 -29.52
C ILE A 59 -2.31 -15.11 -28.65
N ASP A 60 -2.62 -15.69 -27.49
CA ASP A 60 -3.60 -15.15 -26.55
C ASP A 60 -3.18 -15.47 -25.11
N GLU A 61 -2.64 -14.46 -24.42
CA GLU A 61 -2.19 -14.56 -23.03
C GLU A 61 -3.32 -14.84 -22.03
N ASN A 62 -4.57 -14.49 -22.33
CA ASN A 62 -5.69 -14.73 -21.41
C ASN A 62 -6.14 -16.20 -21.42
N ARG A 63 -5.97 -16.85 -22.57
CA ARG A 63 -6.28 -18.28 -22.76
C ARG A 63 -5.04 -19.16 -22.78
N ASN A 64 -3.85 -18.59 -22.56
CA ASN A 64 -2.56 -19.27 -22.69
C ASN A 64 -2.44 -20.03 -24.03
N LEU A 65 -2.92 -19.43 -25.12
CA LEU A 65 -2.89 -20.03 -26.44
C LEU A 65 -1.55 -19.77 -27.10
N VAL A 66 -0.82 -20.82 -27.44
CA VAL A 66 0.52 -20.75 -28.04
C VAL A 66 0.49 -21.40 -29.42
N LYS A 67 1.02 -20.70 -30.41
CA LYS A 67 1.28 -21.24 -31.74
C LYS A 67 2.67 -21.85 -31.77
N VAL A 68 2.74 -23.13 -32.10
CA VAL A 68 4.00 -23.87 -32.26
C VAL A 68 4.19 -24.21 -33.72
N ILE A 69 5.40 -23.97 -34.23
CA ILE A 69 5.82 -24.38 -35.56
C ILE A 69 7.01 -25.31 -35.36
N ASP A 70 6.71 -26.60 -35.20
CA ASP A 70 7.70 -27.64 -35.06
C ASP A 70 7.45 -28.74 -36.10
N LYS A 71 8.41 -28.93 -37.00
CA LYS A 71 8.32 -29.87 -38.11
C LYS A 71 8.30 -31.33 -37.65
N ASP A 72 8.79 -31.60 -36.45
CA ASP A 72 8.80 -32.94 -35.86
C ASP A 72 7.42 -33.31 -35.28
N ILE A 73 6.56 -32.31 -35.05
CA ILE A 73 5.20 -32.49 -34.53
C ILE A 73 4.16 -32.44 -35.65
N SER A 74 4.25 -31.44 -36.52
CA SER A 74 3.31 -31.25 -37.62
C SER A 74 3.91 -30.43 -38.76
N LYS A 75 3.47 -30.70 -39.98
CA LYS A 75 3.80 -29.85 -41.15
C LYS A 75 3.08 -28.50 -41.11
N GLU A 76 2.01 -28.40 -40.32
CA GLU A 76 1.19 -27.21 -40.15
C GLU A 76 1.36 -26.63 -38.73
N PRO A 77 1.15 -25.31 -38.54
CA PRO A 77 1.19 -24.70 -37.21
C PRO A 77 0.16 -25.34 -36.28
N VAL A 78 0.60 -25.74 -35.09
CA VAL A 78 -0.29 -26.28 -34.04
C VAL A 78 -0.58 -25.20 -33.03
N TYR A 79 -1.84 -25.10 -32.60
CA TYR A 79 -2.25 -24.18 -31.56
C TYR A 79 -2.57 -24.98 -30.30
N LEU A 80 -1.89 -24.65 -29.21
CA LEU A 80 -1.97 -25.37 -27.94
C LEU A 80 -2.40 -24.41 -26.85
N THR A 81 -3.40 -24.80 -26.07
CA THR A 81 -3.66 -24.17 -24.77
C THR A 81 -2.74 -24.83 -23.75
N VAL A 82 -1.89 -24.03 -23.09
CA VAL A 82 -0.85 -24.53 -22.19
C VAL A 82 -1.10 -24.05 -20.76
N PRO A 83 -0.91 -24.87 -19.71
CA PRO A 83 -0.94 -24.40 -18.34
C PRO A 83 0.09 -23.28 -18.11
N ALA A 84 -0.25 -22.27 -17.31
CA ALA A 84 0.64 -21.13 -17.05
C ALA A 84 2.02 -21.55 -16.51
N ASN A 85 2.06 -22.60 -15.68
CA ASN A 85 3.30 -23.13 -15.09
C ASN A 85 4.20 -23.87 -16.10
N ASP A 86 3.66 -24.23 -17.26
CA ASP A 86 4.40 -24.90 -18.33
C ASP A 86 4.85 -23.94 -19.43
N ILE A 87 4.62 -22.62 -19.26
CA ILE A 87 5.06 -21.55 -20.15
C ILE A 87 6.28 -20.86 -19.52
N ILE A 88 7.39 -20.87 -20.25
CA ILE A 88 8.62 -20.19 -19.91
C ILE A 88 8.79 -19.04 -20.89
N TYR A 89 8.88 -17.82 -20.36
CA TYR A 89 9.11 -16.62 -21.14
C TYR A 89 10.62 -16.41 -21.34
N GLU A 90 11.04 -15.92 -22.51
CA GLU A 90 12.45 -15.59 -22.78
C GLU A 90 12.96 -14.46 -21.87
N ASP A 91 12.08 -13.51 -21.57
CA ASP A 91 12.30 -12.42 -20.62
C ASP A 91 11.26 -12.48 -19.51
N GLU A 92 11.59 -11.95 -18.33
CA GLU A 92 10.62 -11.84 -17.24
C GLU A 92 9.39 -11.03 -17.71
N PRO A 93 8.17 -11.57 -17.58
CA PRO A 93 6.98 -10.92 -18.10
C PRO A 93 6.78 -9.57 -17.42
N PHE A 94 6.39 -8.57 -18.21
CA PHE A 94 6.22 -7.20 -17.73
C PHE A 94 5.24 -7.16 -16.56
N GLN A 95 5.71 -6.66 -15.41
CA GLN A 95 4.84 -6.36 -14.29
C GLN A 95 3.84 -5.27 -14.68
N SER A 96 2.58 -5.45 -14.28
CA SER A 96 1.54 -4.46 -14.47
C SER A 96 1.91 -3.16 -13.77
N LYS A 97 1.71 -2.03 -14.46
CA LYS A 97 1.84 -0.69 -13.86
C LYS A 97 0.46 -0.10 -13.68
N TYR A 98 0.14 0.32 -12.46
CA TYR A 98 -1.12 0.99 -12.17
C TYR A 98 -0.92 2.51 -12.20
N TYR A 99 -1.86 3.21 -12.84
CA TYR A 99 -1.90 4.66 -12.92
C TYR A 99 -3.20 5.15 -12.31
N VAL A 100 -3.12 6.07 -11.36
CA VAL A 100 -4.30 6.75 -10.82
C VAL A 100 -4.34 8.15 -11.42
N ASN A 101 -5.37 8.43 -12.20
CA ASN A 101 -5.58 9.71 -12.85
C ASN A 101 -6.75 10.43 -12.17
N PHE A 102 -6.54 11.71 -11.85
CA PHE A 102 -7.56 12.58 -11.27
C PHE A 102 -7.86 13.73 -12.23
N THR A 103 -9.13 14.03 -12.43
CA THR A 103 -9.60 15.31 -12.95
C THR A 103 -10.24 16.06 -11.80
N TYR A 104 -9.78 17.27 -11.52
CA TYR A 104 -10.25 18.06 -10.39
C TYR A 104 -10.18 19.55 -10.68
N GLU A 105 -10.99 20.32 -9.95
CA GLU A 105 -10.97 21.78 -9.93
C GLU A 105 -10.60 22.26 -8.53
N THR A 106 -9.73 23.25 -8.45
CA THR A 106 -9.35 23.85 -7.16
C THR A 106 -8.78 25.25 -7.32
N THR A 107 -8.86 26.04 -6.25
CA THR A 107 -8.15 27.31 -6.07
C THR A 107 -7.00 27.20 -5.08
N ASP A 108 -6.89 26.06 -4.38
CA ASP A 108 -6.05 25.91 -3.20
C ASP A 108 -5.00 24.81 -3.38
N ALA A 109 -4.18 24.61 -2.34
CA ALA A 109 -3.23 23.51 -2.29
C ALA A 109 -3.96 22.15 -2.29
N VAL A 110 -3.44 21.22 -3.10
CA VAL A 110 -3.93 19.85 -3.20
C VAL A 110 -2.88 18.91 -2.63
N TYR A 111 -3.33 17.99 -1.78
CA TYR A 111 -2.51 16.97 -1.18
C TYR A 111 -3.00 15.60 -1.61
N LEU A 112 -2.07 14.64 -1.72
CA LEU A 112 -2.39 13.25 -2.01
C LEU A 112 -2.45 12.48 -0.68
N SER A 113 -3.57 11.81 -0.44
CA SER A 113 -3.73 10.87 0.67
C SER A 113 -3.76 9.44 0.13
N TYR A 114 -3.10 8.52 0.82
CA TYR A 114 -2.99 7.12 0.42
C TYR A 114 -2.69 6.20 1.61
N LEU A 115 -2.98 4.91 1.44
CA LEU A 115 -2.58 3.85 2.37
C LEU A 115 -1.29 3.19 1.91
N ARG A 116 -0.40 2.96 2.87
CA ARG A 116 0.79 2.15 2.70
C ARG A 116 0.61 0.76 3.28
N SER A 117 1.14 -0.26 2.62
CA SER A 117 1.08 -1.66 3.07
C SER A 117 2.31 -2.12 3.85
N ASN A 118 3.39 -1.33 3.84
CA ASN A 118 4.66 -1.67 4.50
C ASN A 118 4.72 -1.25 5.99
N LEU A 119 3.74 -0.48 6.47
CA LEU A 119 3.68 -0.06 7.86
C LEU A 119 2.80 -1.01 8.69
N ASN A 120 3.43 -1.69 9.64
CA ASN A 120 2.76 -2.58 10.58
C ASN A 120 2.95 -2.04 12.00
N TRP A 121 1.92 -2.15 12.83
CA TRP A 121 2.03 -1.75 14.23
C TRP A 121 1.34 -2.76 15.15
N LYS A 122 1.81 -2.80 16.39
CA LYS A 122 1.17 -3.58 17.46
C LYS A 122 1.25 -2.83 18.78
N THR A 123 0.24 -3.01 19.62
CA THR A 123 0.28 -2.50 20.99
C THR A 123 1.13 -3.41 21.86
N ARG A 124 2.01 -2.82 22.67
CA ARG A 124 2.77 -3.50 23.73
C ARG A 124 2.49 -2.83 25.05
N TYR A 125 2.26 -3.63 26.08
CA TYR A 125 2.09 -3.15 27.45
C TYR A 125 3.30 -3.54 28.29
N GLN A 126 3.84 -2.60 29.05
CA GLN A 126 4.89 -2.85 30.03
C GLN A 126 4.37 -2.55 31.42
N LEU A 127 4.41 -3.54 32.30
CA LEU A 127 4.06 -3.40 33.71
C LEU A 127 5.35 -3.20 34.51
N SER A 128 5.52 -2.02 35.10
CA SER A 128 6.63 -1.73 36.01
C SER A 128 6.20 -1.99 37.45
N LEU A 129 6.78 -3.03 38.07
CA LEU A 129 6.46 -3.49 39.42
C LEU A 129 7.54 -3.17 40.47
N PHE A 130 8.70 -2.67 40.06
CA PHE A 130 9.93 -2.77 40.87
C PHE A 130 10.53 -1.44 41.35
N GLU A 131 9.79 -0.34 41.30
CA GLU A 131 10.18 0.86 42.07
C GLU A 131 9.49 0.81 43.44
N GLU A 132 10.24 0.46 44.50
CA GLU A 132 9.76 0.33 45.89
C GLU A 132 9.05 1.60 46.44
N SER A 133 9.17 2.74 45.75
CA SER A 133 8.57 4.03 46.11
C SER A 133 7.43 4.49 45.18
N LYS A 134 7.03 3.71 44.16
CA LYS A 134 5.95 4.09 43.23
C LYS A 134 4.91 2.99 43.09
N SER A 135 3.65 3.41 42.93
CA SER A 135 2.56 2.49 42.59
C SER A 135 2.87 1.77 41.27
N PRO A 136 2.42 0.51 41.08
CA PRO A 136 2.54 -0.19 39.81
C PRO A 136 2.07 0.69 38.64
N ILE A 137 2.92 0.83 37.61
CA ILE A 137 2.60 1.64 36.42
C ILE A 137 2.47 0.70 35.22
N ILE A 138 1.35 0.79 34.52
CA ILE A 138 1.16 0.18 33.19
C ILE A 138 1.50 1.25 32.15
N ILE A 139 2.46 0.95 31.28
CA ILE A 139 2.86 1.79 30.16
C ILE A 139 2.36 1.12 28.88
N ALA A 140 1.50 1.83 28.14
CA ALA A 140 1.08 1.43 26.80
C ALA A 140 2.06 2.00 25.77
N MET A 141 2.47 1.17 24.82
CA MET A 141 3.40 1.51 23.75
C MET A 141 2.84 1.01 22.41
N ALA A 142 3.20 1.69 21.32
CA ALA A 142 2.97 1.22 19.96
C ALA A 142 4.32 0.84 19.35
N ASP A 143 4.52 -0.45 19.06
CA ASP A 143 5.67 -0.90 18.30
C ASP A 143 5.32 -0.78 16.82
N ILE A 144 5.90 0.20 16.12
CA ILE A 144 5.70 0.43 14.69
C ILE A 144 6.90 -0.13 13.92
N ARG A 145 6.63 -0.83 12.82
CA ARG A 145 7.63 -1.41 11.91
C ARG A 145 7.35 -0.96 10.49
N ASN A 146 8.42 -0.77 9.74
CA ASN A 146 8.39 -0.47 8.32
C ASN A 146 9.12 -1.60 7.59
N ASP A 147 8.36 -2.48 6.94
CA ASP A 147 8.90 -3.59 6.15
C ASP A 147 9.22 -3.15 4.70
N GLY A 148 9.24 -1.84 4.46
CA GLY A 148 9.56 -1.23 3.18
C GLY A 148 11.08 -1.10 2.98
N LYS A 149 11.47 -0.36 1.94
CA LYS A 149 12.90 -0.13 1.63
C LYS A 149 13.39 1.28 1.98
N SER A 150 12.47 2.19 2.26
CA SER A 150 12.76 3.60 2.48
C SER A 150 12.38 4.00 3.90
N ARG A 151 13.19 4.86 4.52
CA ARG A 151 12.85 5.54 5.77
C ARG A 151 11.59 6.38 5.58
N ILE A 152 10.74 6.40 6.60
CA ILE A 152 9.51 7.19 6.62
C ILE A 152 9.63 8.24 7.70
N ASP A 153 9.50 9.50 7.31
CA ASP A 153 9.42 10.62 8.24
C ASP A 153 7.95 10.96 8.48
N VAL A 154 7.55 10.95 9.75
CA VAL A 154 6.19 11.14 10.23
C VAL A 154 6.14 12.47 10.98
N GLU A 155 5.42 13.44 10.45
CA GLU A 155 5.22 14.74 11.11
C GLU A 155 4.14 14.65 12.21
N HIS A 156 3.08 13.89 11.93
CA HIS A 156 1.95 13.70 12.83
C HIS A 156 1.41 12.27 12.73
N ALA A 157 0.99 11.69 13.85
CA ALA A 157 0.37 10.37 13.86
C ALA A 157 -0.72 10.26 14.94
N GLU A 158 -1.78 9.54 14.58
CA GLU A 158 -2.86 9.14 15.48
C GLU A 158 -3.00 7.61 15.44
N LEU A 159 -3.14 6.99 16.61
CA LEU A 159 -3.38 5.57 16.83
C LEU A 159 -4.84 5.41 17.24
N LEU A 160 -5.57 4.58 16.50
CA LEU A 160 -6.97 4.30 16.75
C LEU A 160 -7.11 2.86 17.28
N GLY A 161 -7.79 2.68 18.41
CA GLY A 161 -8.05 1.37 19.01
C GLY A 161 -9.51 1.21 19.46
N GLY A 162 -10.06 0.00 19.41
CA GLY A 162 -11.46 -0.29 19.78
C GLY A 162 -12.23 -1.04 18.69
N ASP A 163 -13.52 -1.32 18.92
CA ASP A 163 -14.40 -1.93 17.92
C ASP A 163 -14.78 -0.89 16.85
N ILE A 164 -14.01 -0.83 15.77
CA ILE A 164 -14.26 0.11 14.65
C ILE A 164 -15.45 -0.38 13.84
N ASN A 165 -16.66 0.05 14.20
CA ASN A 165 -17.84 -0.11 13.36
C ASN A 165 -17.97 1.07 12.40
N LEU A 166 -17.42 0.93 11.19
CA LEU A 166 -17.40 1.97 10.14
C LEU A 166 -18.79 2.50 9.74
N ARG A 167 -19.88 1.78 10.09
CA ARG A 167 -21.26 2.20 9.80
C ARG A 167 -21.75 3.37 10.67
N MET A 168 -21.13 3.63 11.83
CA MET A 168 -21.52 4.78 12.68
C MET A 168 -21.02 6.12 12.13
N PHE A 169 -20.03 6.13 11.23
CA PHE A 169 -19.48 7.37 10.66
C PHE A 169 -20.36 8.00 9.57
N GLU A 170 -21.33 7.28 9.02
CA GLU A 170 -22.23 7.83 7.99
C GLU A 170 -23.34 8.71 8.59
N GLN A 171 -23.73 8.49 9.85
CA GLN A 171 -24.86 9.20 10.48
C GLN A 171 -24.51 10.59 11.07
N HIS A 172 -23.23 10.97 11.19
CA HIS A 172 -22.81 12.23 11.84
C HIS A 172 -22.00 13.14 10.92
N ARG A 173 -22.04 12.92 9.60
CA ARG A 173 -21.31 13.72 8.62
C ARG A 173 -21.80 15.18 8.51
N SER A 174 -23.04 15.48 8.90
CA SER A 174 -23.62 16.82 8.73
C SER A 174 -23.30 17.82 9.86
N GLU A 175 -22.90 17.37 11.05
CA GLU A 175 -22.58 18.27 12.18
C GLU A 175 -21.07 18.42 12.44
N ARG A 176 -20.22 17.57 11.84
CA ARG A 176 -18.78 17.49 12.15
C ARG A 176 -17.87 18.40 11.33
N TYR A 177 -18.35 19.06 10.29
CA TYR A 177 -17.50 19.96 9.50
C TYR A 177 -17.37 21.37 10.09
N GLU A 178 -18.32 21.83 10.92
CA GLU A 178 -18.24 23.18 11.50
C GLU A 178 -17.35 23.25 12.77
N ALA A 179 -17.16 22.14 13.48
CA ALA A 179 -16.32 22.12 14.70
C ALA A 179 -14.82 21.90 14.44
N ARG A 180 -14.40 21.60 13.21
CA ARG A 180 -12.99 21.32 12.87
C ARG A 180 -12.21 22.53 12.36
N GLU A 181 -12.88 23.59 11.91
CA GLU A 181 -12.20 24.81 11.46
C GLU A 181 -11.55 25.62 12.61
N HIS A 182 -11.95 25.37 13.86
CA HIS A 182 -11.41 26.10 15.02
C HIS A 182 -10.24 25.42 15.73
N ALA A 183 -9.87 24.18 15.38
CA ALA A 183 -8.76 23.46 16.03
C ALA A 183 -7.45 23.47 15.23
N VAL A 184 -7.49 23.78 13.92
CA VAL A 184 -6.29 23.85 13.06
C VAL A 184 -5.65 25.26 13.07
N MET A 185 -6.26 26.21 13.78
CA MET A 185 -5.79 27.60 13.83
C MET A 185 -5.02 27.89 15.13
N TYR A 186 -4.01 27.11 15.49
CA TYR A 186 -3.05 27.50 16.54
C TYR A 186 -1.59 27.16 16.18
N SER A 187 -0.83 28.26 16.04
CA SER A 187 0.63 28.41 16.13
C SER A 187 1.52 27.67 15.13
N ILE A 188 1.66 28.27 13.95
CA ILE A 188 2.95 28.30 13.24
C ILE A 188 3.87 29.23 14.06
N SER A 189 4.52 28.70 15.08
CA SER A 189 5.63 29.39 15.75
C SER A 189 6.89 28.57 15.58
N HIS A 190 7.87 29.20 14.94
CA HIS A 190 9.20 28.71 14.67
C HIS A 190 9.80 28.01 15.89
N ALA A 191 10.13 26.72 15.79
CA ALA A 191 10.90 26.02 16.82
C ALA A 191 12.35 25.83 16.34
N GLN A 192 13.24 26.43 17.12
CA GLN A 192 14.69 26.44 16.99
C GLN A 192 15.29 25.03 17.12
N LEU A 193 16.43 24.85 16.44
CA LEU A 193 17.38 23.76 16.67
C LEU A 193 17.94 23.82 18.10
N SER A 194 17.64 22.82 18.94
CA SER A 194 18.48 22.47 20.08
C SER A 194 18.23 21.03 20.60
N THR A 195 19.29 20.22 20.49
CA THR A 195 19.76 19.12 21.37
C THR A 195 18.74 18.38 22.24
N GLY A 196 18.49 17.11 21.88
CA GLY A 196 18.05 16.06 22.79
C GLY A 196 16.54 16.01 23.07
N SER A 197 15.71 15.94 22.04
CA SER A 197 14.26 15.76 22.21
C SER A 197 13.96 14.43 22.92
N PRO A 198 13.03 14.40 23.90
CA PRO A 198 12.53 13.15 24.46
C PRO A 198 11.96 12.28 23.33
N PRO A 199 11.92 10.94 23.46
CA PRO A 199 11.35 10.09 22.42
C PRO A 199 9.85 10.38 22.21
N PRO A 200 9.32 10.21 20.98
CA PRO A 200 7.90 10.35 20.69
C PRO A 200 7.06 9.57 21.69
N SER A 201 6.06 10.24 22.28
CA SER A 201 5.22 9.65 23.31
C SER A 201 3.75 9.71 22.89
N VAL A 202 3.01 8.67 23.27
CA VAL A 202 1.57 8.62 23.08
C VAL A 202 0.92 9.56 24.08
N SER A 203 0.33 10.64 23.60
CA SER A 203 -0.38 11.63 24.42
C SER A 203 -1.86 11.27 24.59
N ARG A 204 -2.48 11.88 25.61
CA ARG A 204 -3.77 11.51 26.21
C ARG A 204 -4.83 11.16 25.17
N GLY A 205 -5.48 10.01 25.35
CA GLY A 205 -6.50 9.54 24.43
C GLY A 205 -7.89 10.09 24.71
N GLU A 206 -8.66 10.30 23.63
CA GLU A 206 -10.08 10.60 23.68
C GLU A 206 -10.88 9.34 23.34
N GLU A 207 -11.93 9.06 24.12
CA GLU A 207 -12.89 8.00 23.81
C GLU A 207 -14.09 8.61 23.07
N VAL A 208 -14.39 8.11 21.88
CA VAL A 208 -15.57 8.49 21.10
C VAL A 208 -16.32 7.22 20.71
N ALA A 209 -17.43 6.95 21.39
CA ALA A 209 -18.32 5.83 21.07
C ALA A 209 -17.60 4.46 20.97
N GLY A 210 -16.72 4.15 21.94
CA GLY A 210 -15.95 2.90 21.96
C GLY A 210 -14.68 2.89 21.09
N LEU A 211 -14.38 4.00 20.41
CA LEU A 211 -13.11 4.24 19.73
C LEU A 211 -12.19 5.07 20.62
N TYR A 212 -10.99 4.57 20.89
CA TYR A 212 -9.92 5.27 21.58
C TYR A 212 -8.95 5.84 20.55
N VAL A 213 -8.75 7.16 20.57
CA VAL A 213 -7.80 7.87 19.71
C VAL A 213 -6.62 8.30 20.57
N PHE A 214 -5.39 8.00 20.16
CA PHE A 214 -4.18 8.46 20.82
C PHE A 214 -3.26 9.17 19.83
N SER A 215 -2.73 10.35 20.16
CA SER A 215 -1.83 11.08 19.26
C SER A 215 -0.36 10.92 19.67
N ILE A 216 0.52 10.80 18.69
CA ILE A 216 1.97 10.90 18.90
C ILE A 216 2.34 12.38 18.81
N ASN A 217 2.89 12.90 19.91
CA ASN A 217 2.98 14.34 20.15
C ASN A 217 4.17 15.05 19.47
N GLN A 218 5.00 14.33 18.72
CA GLN A 218 6.14 14.92 18.02
C GLN A 218 6.52 14.12 16.77
N PRO A 219 7.16 14.76 15.78
CA PRO A 219 7.66 14.08 14.60
C PRO A 219 8.65 12.98 14.95
N PHE A 220 8.64 11.91 14.17
CA PHE A 220 9.57 10.80 14.31
C PHE A 220 9.82 10.13 12.97
N SER A 221 10.83 9.25 12.93
CA SER A 221 11.16 8.51 11.72
C SER A 221 11.14 7.01 11.99
N ILE A 222 10.76 6.25 10.97
CA ILE A 222 10.71 4.79 11.00
C ILE A 222 11.67 4.29 9.91
N ASP A 223 12.78 3.71 10.33
CA ASP A 223 13.77 3.10 9.44
C ASP A 223 13.21 1.79 8.84
N ALA A 224 13.79 1.38 7.71
CA ALA A 224 13.51 0.12 7.03
C ALA A 224 14.25 -1.07 7.66
#